data_AF-A0A9J6PA69-F1
#
_entry.id   AF-A0A9J6PA69-F1
#
_cell.length_a   1.000
_cell.length_b   1.000
_cell.length_c   1.000
_cell.angle_alpha   90.00
_cell.angle_beta   90.00
_cell.angle_gamma   90.00
#
_symmetry.space_group_name_H-M   'P 1'
#
loop_
_entity.id
_entity.type
_entity.pdbx_description
1 polymer ?
#
loop_
_entity_poly.entity_id
_entity_poly.type
_entity_poly.pdbx_seq_one_letter_code
_entity_poly.pdbx_strand_id
1 'polypeptide(L)'
;MQKGAAERKPGETDDELLHKVGTGNWRAVRLLDYPVDRILEAAGAWKAQAAGIVKPWLVWCAHPDWAVLQQKLVLSAGWTPIVGFDPRVSHVPIVPGSLRIDFNEQLQLPLMYPHFPVELAFMWIDKIAFWHSDFLLAHDMMERVATQFESLPQGECFVTHPGHPIRTRLKWLLNAKDARYWELLGCTTKEASKSQWDNGTSWWMNFQDHPNCPDKVEYERRAKCYYDHGSGIRYWHQKCGGRVRFIYETEIAHGHFTKIGNPDFKRSIPAGQSDSLRLMEQDMSRNFGLVEAAKKMRIEDLLSSD
;
A
#
# COMPACT_ATOMS: atom_id res chain seq x y z
N MET A 1 6.04 -10.15 34.73
CA MET A 1 4.96 -9.17 34.45
C MET A 1 4.58 -9.29 32.99
N GLN A 2 3.42 -9.89 32.72
CA GLN A 2 2.87 -10.07 31.38
C GLN A 2 2.45 -8.71 30.82
N LYS A 3 3.10 -8.22 29.75
CA LYS A 3 2.43 -7.27 28.85
C LYS A 3 1.60 -8.12 27.89
N GLY A 4 0.36 -8.37 28.28
CA GLY A 4 -0.62 -9.08 27.47
C GLY A 4 -0.82 -8.43 26.11
N ALA A 5 -1.34 -9.21 25.16
CA ALA A 5 -1.73 -8.75 23.84
C ALA A 5 -2.49 -7.41 23.95
N ALA A 6 -2.22 -6.47 23.04
CA ALA A 6 -2.79 -5.13 23.13
C ALA A 6 -4.33 -5.20 23.20
N GLU A 7 -4.88 -4.90 24.37
CA GLU A 7 -6.31 -4.85 24.64
C GLU A 7 -6.97 -3.68 23.89
N ARG A 8 -8.29 -3.74 23.75
CA ARG A 8 -9.10 -2.65 23.19
C ARG A 8 -8.85 -1.38 24.01
N LYS A 9 -8.63 -0.25 23.33
CA LYS A 9 -8.42 1.02 24.05
C LYS A 9 -9.76 1.46 24.67
N PRO A 10 -9.77 2.06 25.87
CA PRO A 10 -11.00 2.63 26.43
C PRO A 10 -11.67 3.58 25.44
N GLY A 11 -12.96 3.36 25.17
CA GLY A 11 -13.75 4.17 24.24
C GLY A 11 -13.58 3.83 22.74
N GLU A 12 -12.70 2.90 22.37
CA GLU A 12 -12.56 2.45 20.97
C GLU A 12 -13.85 1.73 20.54
N THR A 13 -14.53 2.17 19.48
CA THR A 13 -15.82 1.59 19.02
C THR A 13 -15.64 0.50 17.96
N ASP A 14 -16.68 -0.29 17.69
CA ASP A 14 -16.62 -1.31 16.64
C ASP A 14 -16.49 -0.66 15.26
N ASP A 15 -17.18 0.46 15.04
CA ASP A 15 -17.09 1.26 13.81
C ASP A 15 -15.66 1.77 13.58
N GLU A 16 -14.99 2.24 14.64
CA GLU A 16 -13.59 2.66 14.56
C GLU A 16 -12.66 1.49 14.23
N LEU A 17 -12.92 0.31 14.80
CA LEU A 17 -12.16 -0.89 14.47
C LEU A 17 -12.43 -1.35 13.03
N LEU A 18 -13.66 -1.26 12.51
CA LEU A 18 -13.99 -1.57 11.12
C LEU A 18 -13.25 -0.66 10.14
N HIS A 19 -13.14 0.63 10.44
CA HIS A 19 -12.28 1.53 9.68
C HIS A 19 -10.82 1.07 9.69
N LYS A 20 -10.32 0.60 10.84
CA LYS A 20 -8.94 0.09 10.96
C LYS A 20 -8.74 -1.24 10.23
N VAL A 21 -9.75 -2.09 10.14
CA VAL A 21 -9.70 -3.28 9.26
C VAL A 21 -9.49 -2.80 7.82
N GLY A 22 -10.28 -1.83 7.36
CA GLY A 22 -10.16 -1.21 6.04
C GLY A 22 -8.79 -0.62 5.72
N THR A 23 -8.09 -0.08 6.72
CA THR A 23 -6.72 0.42 6.53
C THR A 23 -5.65 -0.68 6.58
N GLY A 24 -6.02 -1.95 6.73
CA GLY A 24 -5.10 -3.08 6.85
C GLY A 24 -4.43 -3.10 8.21
N ASN A 25 -5.16 -3.53 9.24
CA ASN A 25 -4.66 -3.60 10.61
C ASN A 25 -5.05 -4.93 11.29
N TRP A 26 -4.08 -5.82 11.48
CA TRP A 26 -4.35 -7.15 12.06
C TRP A 26 -4.83 -7.10 13.51
N ARG A 27 -4.41 -6.09 14.30
CA ARG A 27 -4.97 -5.90 15.65
C ARG A 27 -6.47 -5.64 15.59
N ALA A 28 -6.93 -4.84 14.62
CA ALA A 28 -8.35 -4.55 14.48
C ALA A 28 -9.15 -5.78 14.05
N VAL A 29 -8.62 -6.56 13.09
CA VAL A 29 -9.20 -7.86 12.69
C VAL A 29 -9.35 -8.77 13.91
N ARG A 30 -8.29 -8.94 14.70
CA ARG A 30 -8.32 -9.77 15.91
C ARG A 30 -9.30 -9.27 16.97
N LEU A 31 -9.34 -7.96 17.23
CA LEU A 31 -10.19 -7.39 18.29
C LEU A 31 -11.68 -7.40 17.95
N LEU A 32 -12.02 -7.35 16.67
CA LEU A 32 -13.41 -7.50 16.20
C LEU A 32 -13.82 -8.95 16.00
N ASP A 33 -12.90 -9.90 16.13
CA ASP A 33 -13.08 -11.27 15.64
C ASP A 33 -13.57 -11.27 14.17
N TYR A 34 -13.00 -10.35 13.37
CA TYR A 34 -13.43 -10.16 11.99
C TYR A 34 -13.03 -11.40 11.17
N PRO A 35 -13.97 -12.06 10.46
CA PRO A 35 -13.69 -13.34 9.81
C PRO A 35 -12.60 -13.24 8.75
N VAL A 36 -11.44 -13.85 9.00
CA VAL A 36 -10.33 -13.89 8.03
C VAL A 36 -10.73 -14.66 6.76
N ASP A 37 -11.56 -15.69 6.89
CA ASP A 37 -12.06 -16.45 5.74
C ASP A 37 -12.84 -15.56 4.78
N ARG A 38 -13.61 -14.58 5.28
CA ARG A 38 -14.31 -13.59 4.44
C ARG A 38 -13.33 -12.72 3.64
N ILE A 39 -12.18 -12.37 4.24
CA ILE A 39 -11.12 -11.63 3.56
C ILE A 39 -10.51 -12.47 2.43
N LEU A 40 -10.29 -13.76 2.68
CA LEU A 40 -9.73 -14.70 1.70
C LEU A 40 -10.71 -15.03 0.57
N GLU A 41 -12.00 -15.17 0.88
CA GLU A 41 -13.08 -15.38 -0.10
C GLU A 41 -13.20 -14.19 -1.06
N ALA A 42 -13.18 -12.96 -0.53
CA ALA A 42 -13.17 -11.76 -1.34
C ALA A 42 -11.97 -11.74 -2.32
N ALA A 43 -10.79 -12.13 -1.85
CA ALA A 43 -9.61 -12.23 -2.71
C ALA A 43 -9.76 -13.27 -3.83
N GLY A 44 -10.47 -14.37 -3.59
CA GLY A 44 -10.81 -15.36 -4.61
C GLY A 44 -11.60 -14.77 -5.78
N ALA A 45 -12.53 -13.85 -5.50
CA ALA A 45 -13.34 -13.20 -6.54
C ALA A 45 -12.53 -12.24 -7.42
N TRP A 46 -11.54 -11.54 -6.85
CA TRP A 46 -10.67 -10.63 -7.61
C TRP A 46 -9.86 -11.37 -8.67
N LYS A 47 -9.49 -12.62 -8.41
CA LYS A 47 -8.77 -13.47 -9.37
C LYS A 47 -9.54 -13.65 -10.68
N ALA A 48 -10.85 -13.86 -10.59
CA ALA A 48 -11.71 -14.04 -11.75
C ALA A 48 -11.80 -12.74 -12.57
N GLN A 49 -11.89 -11.59 -11.90
CA GLN A 49 -11.93 -10.28 -12.55
C GLN A 49 -10.60 -9.92 -13.23
N ALA A 50 -9.47 -10.28 -12.63
CA ALA A 50 -8.13 -10.01 -13.16
C ALA A 50 -7.64 -11.05 -14.20
N ALA A 51 -8.49 -11.99 -14.62
CA ALA A 51 -8.10 -13.08 -15.51
C ALA A 51 -7.55 -12.55 -16.84
N GLY A 52 -6.40 -13.06 -17.26
CA GLY A 52 -5.75 -12.69 -18.53
C GLY A 52 -4.83 -11.46 -18.46
N ILE A 53 -4.75 -10.76 -17.33
CA ILE A 53 -3.82 -9.63 -17.17
C ILE A 53 -2.41 -10.14 -16.87
N VAL A 54 -1.45 -9.75 -17.70
CA VAL A 54 -0.03 -10.19 -17.59
C VAL A 54 0.84 -9.21 -16.81
N LYS A 55 0.62 -7.90 -17.01
CA LYS A 55 1.42 -6.82 -16.40
C LYS A 55 0.53 -5.88 -15.58
N PRO A 56 -0.08 -6.37 -14.49
CA PRO A 56 -1.03 -5.58 -13.72
C PRO A 56 -0.29 -4.55 -12.85
N TRP A 57 -0.83 -3.34 -12.80
CA TRP A 57 -0.38 -2.28 -11.91
C TRP A 57 -1.57 -1.70 -11.15
N LEU A 58 -1.57 -1.84 -9.82
CA LEU A 58 -2.61 -1.30 -8.97
C LEU A 58 -2.52 0.23 -8.94
N VAL A 59 -3.55 0.87 -9.48
CA VAL A 59 -3.79 2.31 -9.38
C VAL A 59 -4.93 2.52 -8.39
N TRP A 60 -4.64 3.20 -7.27
CA TRP A 60 -5.64 3.42 -6.23
C TRP A 60 -6.31 4.78 -6.41
N CYS A 61 -7.58 4.76 -6.82
CA CYS A 61 -8.37 5.96 -7.00
C CYS A 61 -8.79 6.54 -5.64
N ALA A 62 -8.03 7.55 -5.19
CA ALA A 62 -8.36 8.41 -4.07
C ALA A 62 -8.71 9.86 -4.49
N HIS A 63 -8.39 10.21 -5.74
CA HIS A 63 -8.78 11.44 -6.42
C HIS A 63 -8.97 11.11 -7.91
N PRO A 64 -10.14 11.36 -8.52
CA PRO A 64 -10.45 10.93 -9.90
C PRO A 64 -9.42 11.36 -10.95
N ASP A 65 -9.09 12.65 -11.01
CA ASP A 65 -8.19 13.17 -12.06
C ASP A 65 -6.74 12.65 -11.92
N TRP A 66 -6.26 12.52 -10.69
CA TRP A 66 -4.95 11.90 -10.43
C TRP A 66 -4.93 10.43 -10.85
N ALA A 67 -6.02 9.70 -10.57
CA ALA A 67 -6.15 8.31 -11.00
C ALA A 67 -6.15 8.17 -12.53
N VAL A 68 -6.75 9.11 -13.27
CA VAL A 68 -6.69 9.13 -14.75
C VAL A 68 -5.25 9.32 -15.22
N LEU A 69 -4.53 10.31 -14.66
CA LEU A 69 -3.13 10.56 -15.02
C LEU A 69 -2.24 9.35 -14.71
N GLN A 70 -2.42 8.73 -13.54
CA GLN A 70 -1.72 7.51 -13.15
C GLN A 70 -2.02 6.33 -14.08
N GLN A 71 -3.28 6.13 -14.49
CA GLN A 71 -3.66 5.10 -15.46
C GLN A 71 -2.93 5.30 -16.79
N LYS A 72 -2.94 6.52 -17.33
CA LYS A 72 -2.26 6.84 -18.60
C LYS A 72 -0.75 6.61 -18.51
N LEU A 73 -0.13 6.96 -17.39
CA LEU A 73 1.30 6.73 -17.15
C LEU A 73 1.64 5.23 -17.06
N VAL A 74 0.77 4.42 -16.45
CA VAL A 74 0.92 2.95 -16.44
C VAL A 74 0.79 2.37 -17.85
N LEU A 75 -0.19 2.85 -18.62
CA LEU A 75 -0.41 2.42 -20.00
C LEU A 75 0.77 2.78 -20.91
N SER A 76 1.36 3.99 -20.76
CA SER A 76 2.52 4.40 -21.55
C SER A 76 3.75 3.52 -21.32
N ALA A 77 3.86 2.91 -20.14
CA ALA A 77 4.91 1.95 -19.79
C ALA A 77 4.60 0.50 -20.25
N GLY A 78 3.47 0.26 -20.91
CA GLY A 78 3.06 -1.06 -21.38
C GLY A 78 2.51 -1.99 -20.30
N TRP A 79 2.07 -1.43 -19.16
CA TRP A 79 1.39 -2.16 -18.09
C TRP A 79 -0.13 -1.91 -18.14
N THR A 80 -0.90 -2.80 -17.54
CA THR A 80 -2.37 -2.71 -17.45
C THR A 80 -2.76 -2.13 -16.09
N PRO A 81 -3.39 -0.94 -16.04
CA PRO A 81 -3.90 -0.40 -14.79
C PRO A 81 -5.04 -1.26 -14.27
N ILE A 82 -4.91 -1.73 -13.03
CA ILE A 82 -6.01 -2.27 -12.23
C ILE A 82 -6.43 -1.16 -11.26
N VAL A 83 -7.61 -0.59 -11.48
CA VAL A 83 -8.11 0.55 -10.73
C VAL A 83 -8.97 0.06 -9.57
N GLY A 84 -8.38 0.09 -8.37
CA GLY A 84 -9.08 -0.05 -7.09
C GLY A 84 -9.45 1.32 -6.52
N PHE A 85 -10.32 1.38 -5.51
CA PHE A 85 -10.78 2.64 -4.96
C PHE A 85 -11.19 2.55 -3.49
N ASP A 86 -11.08 3.68 -2.80
CA ASP A 86 -11.69 3.86 -1.49
C ASP A 86 -13.22 4.02 -1.67
N PRO A 87 -14.06 3.26 -0.94
CA PRO A 87 -15.53 3.30 -1.10
C PRO A 87 -16.16 4.67 -0.86
N ARG A 88 -15.41 5.62 -0.30
CA ARG A 88 -15.85 7.00 -0.04
C ARG A 88 -15.66 7.93 -1.25
N VAL A 89 -14.98 7.48 -2.30
CA VAL A 89 -14.80 8.25 -3.53
C VAL A 89 -16.09 8.19 -4.35
N SER A 90 -16.54 9.35 -4.82
CA SER A 90 -17.84 9.49 -5.51
C SER A 90 -17.86 8.91 -6.92
N HIS A 91 -16.71 8.90 -7.60
CA HIS A 91 -16.58 8.44 -8.98
C HIS A 91 -15.21 7.82 -9.24
N VAL A 92 -15.17 6.75 -10.05
CA VAL A 92 -13.94 6.03 -10.40
C VAL A 92 -13.80 6.01 -11.93
N PRO A 93 -13.08 6.97 -12.52
CA PRO A 93 -12.91 7.04 -13.97
C PRO A 93 -11.98 5.93 -14.47
N ILE A 94 -12.35 5.32 -15.60
CA ILE A 94 -11.60 4.22 -16.23
C ILE A 94 -11.19 4.64 -17.64
N VAL A 95 -9.89 4.69 -17.87
CA VAL A 95 -9.28 4.97 -19.18
C VAL A 95 -9.32 3.70 -20.04
N PRO A 96 -9.49 3.79 -21.38
CA PRO A 96 -9.39 2.62 -22.26
C PRO A 96 -8.10 1.82 -22.02
N GLY A 97 -8.22 0.50 -21.89
CA GLY A 97 -7.10 -0.39 -21.56
C GLY A 97 -6.89 -0.65 -20.06
N SER A 98 -7.61 0.06 -19.19
CA SER A 98 -7.65 -0.20 -17.74
C SER A 98 -8.75 -1.20 -17.35
N LEU A 99 -8.57 -1.88 -16.22
CA LEU A 99 -9.59 -2.72 -15.57
C LEU A 99 -10.01 -2.09 -14.24
N ARG A 100 -11.31 -1.98 -13.98
CA ARG A 100 -11.83 -1.63 -12.65
C ARG A 100 -12.05 -2.90 -11.82
N ILE A 101 -11.62 -2.90 -10.56
CA ILE A 101 -11.99 -3.92 -9.57
C ILE A 101 -12.49 -3.21 -8.31
N ASP A 102 -13.71 -3.55 -7.87
CA ASP A 102 -14.19 -3.17 -6.55
C ASP A 102 -13.71 -4.20 -5.51
N PHE A 103 -12.55 -3.91 -4.92
CA PHE A 103 -11.95 -4.77 -3.89
C PHE A 103 -12.80 -4.83 -2.61
N ASN A 104 -13.75 -3.91 -2.41
CA ASN A 104 -14.58 -3.81 -1.22
C ASN A 104 -16.01 -4.36 -1.43
N GLU A 105 -16.37 -4.79 -2.64
CA GLU A 105 -17.72 -5.23 -3.01
C GLU A 105 -18.30 -6.27 -2.02
N GLN A 106 -17.51 -7.25 -1.58
CA GLN A 106 -17.97 -8.28 -0.66
C GLN A 106 -17.76 -7.91 0.82
N LEU A 107 -16.75 -7.09 1.11
CA LEU A 107 -16.33 -6.78 2.48
C LEU A 107 -17.16 -5.65 3.09
N GLN A 108 -17.65 -4.72 2.26
CA GLN A 108 -18.50 -3.60 2.64
C GLN A 108 -17.89 -2.79 3.81
N LEU A 109 -16.57 -2.64 3.82
CA LEU A 109 -15.86 -1.84 4.82
C LEU A 109 -16.12 -0.35 4.56
N PRO A 110 -16.15 0.49 5.60
CA PRO A 110 -16.38 1.93 5.45
C PRO A 110 -15.20 2.67 4.77
N LEU A 111 -14.06 2.00 4.65
CA LEU A 111 -12.80 2.48 4.11
C LEU A 111 -12.03 1.27 3.58
N MET A 112 -11.22 1.48 2.54
CA MET A 112 -10.20 0.52 2.12
C MET A 112 -8.93 1.25 1.67
N TYR A 113 -7.76 0.72 2.04
CA TYR A 113 -6.45 1.20 1.57
C TYR A 113 -5.86 0.28 0.50
N PRO A 114 -4.95 0.76 -0.37
CA PRO A 114 -4.36 -0.04 -1.44
C PRO A 114 -3.57 -1.26 -0.95
N HIS A 115 -3.05 -1.21 0.28
CA HIS A 115 -2.35 -2.35 0.88
C HIS A 115 -3.27 -3.53 1.15
N PHE A 116 -4.59 -3.31 1.19
CA PHE A 116 -5.58 -4.37 1.43
C PHE A 116 -5.50 -5.45 0.33
N PRO A 117 -5.69 -5.14 -0.96
CA PRO A 117 -5.52 -6.14 -2.01
C PRO A 117 -4.08 -6.61 -2.23
N VAL A 118 -3.07 -5.77 -1.95
CA VAL A 118 -1.65 -6.13 -2.10
C VAL A 118 -1.22 -7.23 -1.13
N GLU A 119 -1.74 -7.22 0.11
CA GLU A 119 -1.49 -8.27 1.11
C GLU A 119 -1.84 -9.66 0.59
N LEU A 120 -2.92 -9.73 -0.18
CA LEU A 120 -3.49 -10.98 -0.67
C LEU A 120 -3.12 -11.26 -2.13
N ALA A 121 -2.11 -10.58 -2.69
CA ALA A 121 -1.70 -10.73 -4.09
C ALA A 121 -1.54 -12.20 -4.49
N PHE A 122 -1.03 -13.05 -3.59
CA PHE A 122 -0.87 -14.48 -3.84
C PHE A 122 -2.15 -15.25 -4.22
N MET A 123 -3.31 -14.76 -3.79
CA MET A 123 -4.61 -15.36 -4.05
C MET A 123 -5.11 -15.06 -5.47
N TRP A 124 -4.79 -13.88 -6.01
CA TRP A 124 -5.52 -13.34 -7.15
C TRP A 124 -4.66 -12.99 -8.36
N ILE A 125 -3.33 -12.88 -8.21
CA ILE A 125 -2.47 -12.46 -9.31
C ILE A 125 -1.05 -13.01 -9.17
N ASP A 126 -0.37 -13.25 -10.29
CA ASP A 126 0.98 -13.84 -10.29
C ASP A 126 2.07 -12.83 -9.91
N LYS A 127 1.82 -11.54 -10.16
CA LYS A 127 2.68 -10.40 -9.83
C LYS A 127 1.82 -9.15 -9.87
N ILE A 128 2.05 -8.20 -8.98
CA ILE A 128 1.36 -6.90 -8.99
C ILE A 128 2.34 -5.78 -8.69
N ALA A 129 2.39 -4.78 -9.56
CA ALA A 129 3.03 -3.49 -9.28
C ALA A 129 2.02 -2.57 -8.59
N PHE A 130 2.48 -1.64 -7.77
CA PHE A 130 1.62 -0.68 -7.09
C PHE A 130 2.38 0.57 -6.67
N TRP A 131 1.64 1.65 -6.43
CA TRP A 131 2.13 2.85 -5.77
C TRP A 131 1.04 3.52 -4.94
N HIS A 132 1.38 4.56 -4.21
CA HIS A 132 0.41 5.42 -3.55
C HIS A 132 -0.42 6.27 -4.52
N SER A 133 -1.62 6.66 -4.08
CA SER A 133 -2.51 7.54 -4.83
C SER A 133 -1.97 8.97 -5.00
N ASP A 134 -1.04 9.39 -4.14
CA ASP A 134 -0.40 10.71 -4.13
C ASP A 134 1.01 10.69 -4.74
N PHE A 135 1.29 9.71 -5.61
CA PHE A 135 2.61 9.49 -6.19
C PHE A 135 2.57 9.52 -7.73
N LEU A 136 3.54 10.19 -8.34
CA LEU A 136 3.74 10.22 -9.78
C LEU A 136 5.22 9.95 -10.10
N LEU A 137 5.49 9.42 -11.28
CA LEU A 137 6.83 9.23 -11.81
C LEU A 137 7.00 10.02 -13.11
N ALA A 138 8.22 10.46 -13.37
CA ALA A 138 8.59 10.91 -14.71
C ALA A 138 8.67 9.72 -15.66
N HIS A 139 8.47 9.94 -16.98
CA HIS A 139 8.48 8.89 -18.00
C HIS A 139 9.73 8.00 -17.92
N ASP A 140 10.92 8.59 -17.83
CA ASP A 140 12.20 7.88 -17.74
C ASP A 140 12.29 6.96 -16.50
N MET A 141 11.81 7.44 -15.36
CA MET A 141 11.75 6.64 -14.13
C MET A 141 10.69 5.55 -14.23
N MET A 142 9.54 5.85 -14.85
CA MET A 142 8.46 4.90 -15.03
C MET A 142 8.90 3.71 -15.90
N GLU A 143 9.54 3.97 -17.04
CA GLU A 143 10.10 2.93 -17.92
C GLU A 143 11.13 2.05 -17.19
N ARG A 144 12.04 2.68 -16.43
CA ARG A 144 13.06 1.97 -15.64
C ARG A 144 12.39 1.05 -14.62
N VAL A 145 11.44 1.54 -13.85
CA VAL A 145 10.76 0.77 -12.81
C VAL A 145 9.91 -0.34 -13.43
N ALA A 146 9.17 -0.06 -14.51
CA ALA A 146 8.40 -1.05 -15.25
C ALA A 146 9.27 -2.23 -15.72
N THR A 147 10.45 -1.94 -16.25
CA THR A 147 11.43 -2.97 -16.67
C THR A 147 11.94 -3.79 -15.48
N GLN A 148 12.22 -3.13 -14.34
CA GLN A 148 12.65 -3.81 -13.12
C GLN A 148 11.55 -4.72 -12.53
N PHE A 149 10.30 -4.29 -12.59
CA PHE A 149 9.16 -5.07 -12.11
C PHE A 149 8.86 -6.26 -13.02
N GLU A 150 8.97 -6.07 -14.33
CA GLU A 150 8.77 -7.15 -15.31
C GLU A 150 9.79 -8.27 -15.10
N SER A 151 11.06 -7.91 -14.88
CA SER A 151 12.15 -8.85 -14.61
C SER A 151 12.18 -9.41 -13.19
N LEU A 152 11.28 -8.99 -12.30
CA LEU A 152 11.24 -9.46 -10.91
C LEU A 152 10.92 -10.97 -10.85
N PRO A 153 11.82 -11.82 -10.33
CA PRO A 153 11.59 -13.26 -10.22
C PRO A 153 10.52 -13.62 -9.19
N GLN A 154 9.86 -14.76 -9.37
CA GLN A 154 9.00 -15.32 -8.33
C GLN A 154 9.78 -15.52 -7.01
N GLY A 155 9.11 -15.22 -5.90
CA GLY A 155 9.67 -15.25 -4.55
C GLY A 155 10.43 -13.97 -4.18
N GLU A 156 10.48 -12.97 -5.06
CA GLU A 156 11.03 -11.64 -4.76
C GLU A 156 9.94 -10.57 -4.65
N CYS A 157 10.27 -9.53 -3.90
CA CYS A 157 9.49 -8.31 -3.76
C CYS A 157 10.39 -7.10 -4.01
N PHE A 158 9.83 -6.04 -4.58
CA PHE A 158 10.48 -4.75 -4.77
C PHE A 158 9.78 -3.71 -3.88
N VAL A 159 10.56 -2.92 -3.13
CA VAL A 159 10.02 -1.95 -2.17
C VAL A 159 10.81 -0.64 -2.17
N THR A 160 10.20 0.44 -1.69
CA THR A 160 10.91 1.69 -1.42
C THR A 160 11.69 1.60 -0.11
N HIS A 161 13.00 1.83 -0.17
CA HIS A 161 13.84 1.96 1.02
C HIS A 161 13.84 3.43 1.47
N PRO A 162 13.49 3.74 2.73
CA PRO A 162 13.47 5.12 3.19
C PRO A 162 14.88 5.72 3.31
N GLY A 163 14.99 6.99 2.93
CA GLY A 163 16.19 7.80 3.04
C GLY A 163 17.44 7.25 2.34
N HIS A 164 18.58 7.83 2.69
CA HIS A 164 19.88 7.39 2.18
C HIS A 164 20.36 6.11 2.88
N PRO A 165 20.80 5.06 2.17
CA PRO A 165 21.06 3.73 2.74
C PRO A 165 21.95 3.73 3.99
N ILE A 166 23.07 4.46 3.94
CA ILE A 166 24.03 4.52 5.06
C ILE A 166 23.41 5.21 6.29
N ARG A 167 22.76 6.37 6.09
CA ARG A 167 22.17 7.16 7.19
C ARG A 167 21.00 6.43 7.82
N THR A 168 20.14 5.84 6.99
CA THR A 168 19.00 5.06 7.45
C THR A 168 19.44 3.83 8.23
N ARG A 169 20.47 3.11 7.75
CA ARG A 169 21.02 1.95 8.46
C ARG A 169 21.54 2.34 9.84
N LEU A 170 22.30 3.43 9.94
CA LEU A 170 22.78 3.92 11.24
C LEU A 170 21.62 4.34 12.15
N LYS A 171 20.63 5.06 11.62
CA LYS A 171 19.41 5.43 12.36
C LYS A 171 18.69 4.21 12.91
N TRP A 172 18.54 3.15 12.12
CA TRP A 172 17.86 1.92 12.55
C TRP A 172 18.64 1.11 13.57
N LEU A 173 19.98 1.19 13.56
CA LEU A 173 20.80 0.60 14.62
C LEU A 173 20.59 1.32 15.96
N LEU A 174 20.43 2.64 15.92
CA LEU A 174 20.21 3.47 17.12
C LEU A 174 18.75 3.49 17.59
N ASN A 175 17.80 3.39 16.65
CA ASN A 175 16.38 3.40 16.92
C ASN A 175 15.64 2.46 15.96
N ALA A 176 15.55 1.19 16.34
CA ALA A 176 14.84 0.17 15.57
C ALA A 176 13.31 0.36 15.55
N LYS A 177 12.77 1.27 16.38
CA LYS A 177 11.32 1.47 16.52
C LYS A 177 10.68 2.18 15.34
N ASP A 178 11.45 2.80 14.45
CA ASP A 178 10.93 3.43 13.22
C ASP A 178 11.36 2.66 11.95
N ALA A 179 11.89 1.45 12.11
CA ALA A 179 12.51 0.71 11.02
C ALA A 179 11.46 -0.06 10.21
N ARG A 180 11.11 0.47 9.04
CA ARG A 180 10.22 -0.16 8.06
C ARG A 180 10.65 0.10 6.61
N TYR A 181 10.22 -0.74 5.70
CA TYR A 181 10.20 -0.37 4.28
C TYR A 181 8.97 0.47 3.99
N TRP A 182 9.04 1.30 2.95
CA TRP A 182 7.94 2.14 2.54
C TRP A 182 7.18 1.47 1.39
N GLU A 183 5.87 1.56 1.51
CA GLU A 183 4.85 1.11 0.58
C GLU A 183 4.58 2.10 -0.58
N LEU A 184 5.46 3.11 -0.78
CA LEU A 184 5.29 4.18 -1.75
C LEU A 184 5.25 3.69 -3.21
N LEU A 185 6.18 2.80 -3.56
CA LEU A 185 6.33 2.20 -4.88
C LEU A 185 6.81 0.77 -4.66
N GLY A 186 6.12 -0.21 -5.24
CA GLY A 186 6.45 -1.59 -5.00
C GLY A 186 5.95 -2.55 -6.06
N CYS A 187 6.49 -3.76 -6.01
CA CYS A 187 6.01 -4.88 -6.80
C CYS A 187 6.17 -6.15 -5.97
N THR A 188 5.14 -6.98 -5.90
CA THR A 188 5.23 -8.28 -5.21
C THR A 188 4.84 -9.39 -6.16
N THR A 189 5.60 -10.48 -6.12
CA THR A 189 5.26 -11.71 -6.83
C THR A 189 4.36 -12.59 -5.97
N LYS A 190 3.59 -13.47 -6.60
CA LYS A 190 2.70 -14.42 -5.91
C LYS A 190 3.43 -15.26 -4.89
N GLU A 191 4.59 -15.82 -5.23
CA GLU A 191 5.37 -16.62 -4.29
C GLU A 191 5.91 -15.78 -3.12
N ALA A 192 6.30 -14.52 -3.36
CA ALA A 192 6.72 -13.62 -2.29
C ALA A 192 5.54 -13.29 -1.36
N SER A 193 4.40 -12.90 -1.92
CA SER A 193 3.16 -12.62 -1.18
C SER A 193 2.67 -13.84 -0.40
N LYS A 194 2.77 -15.06 -0.97
CA LYS A 194 2.43 -16.30 -0.26
C LYS A 194 3.40 -16.56 0.89
N SER A 195 4.70 -16.41 0.65
CA SER A 195 5.71 -16.58 1.71
C SER A 195 5.50 -15.57 2.85
N GLN A 196 5.15 -14.33 2.50
CA GLN A 196 4.79 -13.27 3.45
C GLN A 196 3.61 -13.70 4.33
N TRP A 197 2.52 -14.15 3.71
CA TRP A 197 1.33 -14.67 4.40
C TRP A 197 1.65 -15.86 5.30
N ASP A 198 2.31 -16.88 4.78
CA ASP A 198 2.61 -18.13 5.49
C ASP A 198 3.51 -17.89 6.72
N ASN A 199 4.40 -16.88 6.67
CA ASN A 199 5.25 -16.49 7.80
C ASN A 199 4.56 -15.49 8.77
N GLY A 200 3.35 -15.03 8.44
CA GLY A 200 2.63 -13.98 9.16
C GLY A 200 3.35 -12.64 9.15
N THR A 201 4.02 -12.33 8.04
CA THR A 201 4.79 -11.10 7.83
C THR A 201 4.12 -10.26 6.77
N SER A 202 3.47 -9.19 7.21
CA SER A 202 2.43 -8.51 6.43
C SER A 202 2.83 -7.12 5.92
N TRP A 203 2.16 -6.67 4.86
CA TRP A 203 2.08 -5.25 4.49
C TRP A 203 1.23 -4.44 5.46
N TRP A 204 0.29 -5.08 6.15
CA TRP A 204 -0.63 -4.43 7.09
C TRP A 204 0.05 -4.07 8.40
N MET A 205 -0.56 -3.11 9.08
CA MET A 205 -0.18 -2.69 10.42
C MET A 205 -0.34 -3.83 11.44
N ASN A 206 0.42 -3.73 12.53
CA ASN A 206 0.40 -4.65 13.66
C ASN A 206 0.61 -6.10 13.24
N PHE A 207 1.60 -6.38 12.38
CA PHE A 207 1.86 -7.71 11.85
C PHE A 207 2.16 -8.78 12.93
N GLN A 208 2.47 -8.39 14.17
CA GLN A 208 2.54 -9.33 15.29
C GLN A 208 1.19 -10.02 15.56
N ASP A 209 0.07 -9.35 15.28
CA ASP A 209 -1.30 -9.86 15.47
C ASP A 209 -1.81 -10.63 14.23
N HIS A 210 -0.95 -10.90 13.23
CA HIS A 210 -1.32 -11.66 12.03
C HIS A 210 -1.79 -13.09 12.39
N PRO A 211 -2.81 -13.66 11.71
CA PRO A 211 -3.36 -14.98 12.05
C PRO A 211 -2.31 -16.12 12.00
N ASN A 212 -1.37 -16.06 11.06
CA ASN A 212 -0.25 -17.01 10.97
C ASN A 212 0.98 -16.67 11.84
N CYS A 213 0.85 -15.82 12.86
CA CYS A 213 1.92 -15.64 13.84
C CYS A 213 2.09 -16.95 14.65
N PRO A 214 3.26 -17.62 14.61
CA PRO A 214 3.36 -19.03 14.96
C PRO A 214 3.18 -19.32 16.46
N ASP A 215 3.71 -18.45 17.32
CA ASP A 215 3.62 -18.64 18.78
C ASP A 215 3.77 -17.31 19.54
N LYS A 216 3.58 -17.40 20.86
CA LYS A 216 3.68 -16.26 21.77
C LYS A 216 5.08 -15.65 21.85
N VAL A 217 6.13 -16.47 21.75
CA VAL A 217 7.52 -15.97 21.80
C VAL A 217 7.80 -15.10 20.58
N GLU A 218 7.34 -15.55 19.42
CA GLU A 218 7.43 -14.82 18.16
C GLU A 218 6.56 -13.56 18.18
N TYR A 219 5.34 -13.64 18.73
CA TYR A 219 4.49 -12.47 18.97
C TYR A 219 5.21 -11.39 19.77
N GLU A 220 5.78 -11.75 20.93
CA GLU A 220 6.51 -10.82 21.80
C GLU A 220 7.76 -10.25 21.13
N ARG A 221 8.40 -11.01 20.23
CA ARG A 221 9.52 -10.54 19.40
C ARG A 221 9.04 -9.52 18.37
N ARG A 222 7.97 -9.80 17.64
CA ARG A 222 7.39 -8.93 16.60
C ARG A 222 6.78 -7.65 17.20
N ALA A 223 6.18 -7.72 18.38
CA ALA A 223 5.62 -6.57 19.09
C ALA A 223 6.65 -5.49 19.49
N LYS A 224 7.95 -5.79 19.37
CA LYS A 224 9.04 -4.81 19.56
C LYS A 224 9.39 -4.05 18.27
N CYS A 225 8.93 -4.52 17.11
CA CYS A 225 9.09 -3.85 15.84
C CYS A 225 8.13 -2.67 15.71
N TYR A 226 8.35 -1.83 14.70
CA TYR A 226 7.39 -0.77 14.37
C TYR A 226 6.04 -1.39 13.96
N TYR A 227 4.95 -0.72 14.31
CA TYR A 227 3.60 -1.26 14.10
C TYR A 227 3.03 -0.91 12.73
N ASP A 228 3.62 0.03 12.00
CA ASP A 228 3.04 0.59 10.77
C ASP A 228 3.28 -0.32 9.56
N HIS A 229 2.65 0.02 8.43
CA HIS A 229 2.79 -0.66 7.14
C HIS A 229 4.25 -0.89 6.73
N GLY A 230 4.52 -1.99 6.03
CA GLY A 230 5.86 -2.34 5.54
C GLY A 230 6.85 -2.84 6.61
N SER A 231 6.50 -2.77 7.90
CA SER A 231 7.32 -3.33 9.00
C SER A 231 7.41 -4.85 8.92
N GLY A 232 6.30 -5.53 8.59
CA GLY A 232 6.27 -6.98 8.41
C GLY A 232 7.12 -7.43 7.21
N ILE A 233 7.11 -6.69 6.11
CA ILE A 233 7.95 -6.99 4.93
C ILE A 233 9.44 -6.86 5.23
N ARG A 234 9.83 -5.84 6.01
CA ARG A 234 11.20 -5.73 6.51
C ARG A 234 11.57 -6.92 7.39
N TYR A 235 10.64 -7.38 8.23
CA TYR A 235 10.84 -8.54 9.07
C TYR A 235 11.01 -9.82 8.24
N TRP A 236 10.16 -10.04 7.24
CA TRP A 236 10.24 -11.14 6.30
C TRP A 236 11.63 -11.22 5.64
N HIS A 237 12.10 -10.10 5.11
CA HIS A 237 13.44 -10.00 4.53
C HIS A 237 14.54 -10.35 5.53
N GLN A 238 14.51 -9.77 6.73
CA GLN A 238 15.63 -9.89 7.67
C GLN A 238 15.63 -11.17 8.51
N LYS A 239 14.47 -11.80 8.72
CA LYS A 239 14.29 -12.88 9.69
C LYS A 239 13.68 -14.15 9.11
N CYS A 240 13.01 -14.06 7.95
CA CYS A 240 12.36 -15.20 7.30
C CYS A 240 13.03 -15.59 5.96
N GLY A 241 14.17 -14.95 5.62
CA GLY A 241 14.89 -15.24 4.37
C GLY A 241 14.23 -14.66 3.12
N GLY A 242 13.30 -13.71 3.27
CA GLY A 242 12.66 -13.03 2.15
C GLY A 242 13.65 -12.30 1.27
N ARG A 243 13.37 -12.25 -0.04
CA ARG A 243 14.23 -11.54 -1.01
C ARG A 243 13.60 -10.22 -1.42
N VAL A 244 14.33 -9.13 -1.18
CA VAL A 244 13.85 -7.78 -1.47
C VAL A 244 14.83 -7.02 -2.36
N ARG A 245 14.30 -6.40 -3.42
CA ARG A 245 14.97 -5.37 -4.22
C ARG A 245 14.51 -3.99 -3.79
N PHE A 246 15.36 -3.00 -3.99
CA PHE A 246 15.10 -1.63 -3.53
C PHE A 246 15.15 -0.62 -4.66
N ILE A 247 14.28 0.37 -4.53
CA ILE A 247 14.53 1.74 -4.99
C ILE A 247 14.71 2.61 -3.75
N TYR A 248 15.64 3.55 -3.77
CA TYR A 248 15.80 4.46 -2.63
C TYR A 248 14.83 5.62 -2.75
N GLU A 249 14.23 6.02 -1.62
CA GLU A 249 13.34 7.18 -1.55
C GLU A 249 13.98 8.42 -2.19
N THR A 250 15.29 8.62 -2.00
CA THR A 250 16.02 9.75 -2.57
C THR A 250 15.97 9.82 -4.10
N GLU A 251 15.76 8.70 -4.79
CA GLU A 251 15.61 8.65 -6.25
C GLU A 251 14.22 9.10 -6.71
N ILE A 252 13.19 8.97 -5.86
CA ILE A 252 11.79 9.15 -6.25
C ILE A 252 11.00 10.16 -5.40
N ALA A 253 11.60 10.72 -4.35
CA ALA A 253 10.92 11.61 -3.39
C ALA A 253 10.26 12.83 -4.06
N HIS A 254 10.80 13.30 -5.18
CA HIS A 254 10.27 14.44 -5.91
C HIS A 254 8.87 14.21 -6.48
N GLY A 255 8.50 12.94 -6.71
CA GLY A 255 7.18 12.51 -7.19
C GLY A 255 6.16 12.20 -6.10
N HIS A 256 6.51 12.36 -4.82
CA HIS A 256 5.61 12.09 -3.69
C HIS A 256 4.93 13.39 -3.23
N PHE A 257 3.65 13.54 -3.55
CA PHE A 257 2.84 14.72 -3.27
C PHE A 257 2.08 14.55 -1.96
N THR A 258 2.81 14.59 -0.85
CA THR A 258 2.29 14.18 0.46
C THR A 258 2.45 15.24 1.54
N LYS A 259 1.92 14.97 2.73
CA LYS A 259 2.12 15.80 3.94
C LYS A 259 3.55 15.74 4.47
N ILE A 260 4.27 14.66 4.18
CA ILE A 260 5.63 14.45 4.68
C ILE A 260 6.54 15.52 4.09
N GLY A 261 7.15 16.34 4.96
CA GLY A 261 8.04 17.42 4.54
C GLY A 261 7.32 18.68 4.02
N ASN A 262 5.99 18.73 4.06
CA ASN A 262 5.21 19.92 3.68
C ASN A 262 4.59 20.58 4.93
N PRO A 263 5.22 21.62 5.50
CA PRO A 263 4.71 22.30 6.71
C PRO A 263 3.38 23.02 6.49
N ASP A 264 3.07 23.38 5.24
CA ASP A 264 1.86 24.12 4.86
C ASP A 264 0.70 23.18 4.48
N PHE A 265 0.86 21.88 4.67
CA PHE A 265 -0.13 20.87 4.29
C PHE A 265 -1.45 21.05 5.06
N LYS A 266 -2.54 21.26 4.32
CA LYS A 266 -3.89 21.43 4.85
C LYS A 266 -4.66 20.12 4.82
N ARG A 267 -4.98 19.56 5.98
CA ARG A 267 -5.81 18.36 6.12
C ARG A 267 -7.30 18.67 5.91
N SER A 268 -8.06 17.69 5.47
CA SER A 268 -9.52 17.71 5.29
C SER A 268 -10.25 17.70 6.63
N ILE A 269 -9.58 17.24 7.68
CA ILE A 269 -10.08 17.11 9.03
C ILE A 269 -9.31 18.01 10.02
N PRO A 270 -9.94 18.42 11.13
CA PRO A 270 -9.28 19.16 12.20
C PRO A 270 -8.07 18.43 12.81
N ALA A 271 -7.18 19.20 13.44
CA ALA A 271 -6.09 18.65 14.23
C ALA A 271 -6.63 17.76 15.37
N GLY A 272 -5.89 16.68 15.69
CA GLY A 272 -6.27 15.71 16.73
C GLY A 272 -7.24 14.61 16.29
N GLN A 273 -7.85 14.71 15.10
CA GLN A 273 -8.70 13.64 14.56
C GLN A 273 -7.90 12.55 13.84
N SER A 274 -8.47 11.33 13.84
CA SER A 274 -7.91 10.13 13.22
C SER A 274 -7.70 10.30 11.71
N ASP A 275 -6.55 9.86 11.20
CA ASP A 275 -6.24 9.85 9.76
C ASP A 275 -7.23 8.99 8.95
N SER A 276 -7.95 8.05 9.59
CA SER A 276 -9.02 7.28 8.93
C SER A 276 -10.19 8.15 8.44
N LEU A 277 -10.40 9.32 9.04
CA LEU A 277 -11.45 10.26 8.65
C LEU A 277 -11.00 11.23 7.54
N ARG A 278 -9.73 11.17 7.11
CA ARG A 278 -9.22 12.00 6.02
C ARG A 278 -9.87 11.61 4.70
N LEU A 279 -10.22 12.63 3.94
CA LEU A 279 -10.69 12.52 2.57
C LEU A 279 -9.54 12.93 1.67
N MET A 280 -8.86 11.93 1.11
CA MET A 280 -7.63 12.13 0.34
C MET A 280 -7.86 13.05 -0.87
N GLU A 281 -9.01 12.94 -1.54
CA GLU A 281 -9.40 13.84 -2.62
C GLU A 281 -9.27 15.31 -2.20
N GLN A 282 -9.90 15.68 -1.07
CA GLN A 282 -9.87 17.05 -0.55
C GLN A 282 -8.47 17.47 -0.11
N ASP A 283 -7.72 16.56 0.51
CA ASP A 283 -6.32 16.81 0.88
C ASP A 283 -5.48 17.13 -0.36
N MET A 284 -5.60 16.33 -1.42
CA MET A 284 -4.82 16.53 -2.64
C MET A 284 -5.22 17.84 -3.33
N SER A 285 -6.51 18.10 -3.55
CA SER A 285 -6.96 19.31 -4.25
C SER A 285 -6.60 20.61 -3.50
N ARG A 286 -6.51 20.59 -2.17
CA ARG A 286 -6.14 21.77 -1.36
C ARG A 286 -4.65 22.08 -1.38
N ASN A 287 -3.80 21.10 -1.67
CA ASN A 287 -2.36 21.21 -1.48
C ASN A 287 -1.58 21.13 -2.79
N PHE A 288 -2.12 20.49 -3.84
CA PHE A 288 -1.40 20.23 -5.07
C PHE A 288 -2.30 20.45 -6.30
N GLY A 289 -1.84 21.29 -7.23
CA GLY A 289 -2.45 21.42 -8.55
C GLY A 289 -1.97 20.30 -9.48
N LEU A 290 -2.88 19.52 -10.05
CA LEU A 290 -2.55 18.38 -10.92
C LEU A 290 -1.68 18.78 -12.12
N VAL A 291 -1.98 19.92 -12.76
CA VAL A 291 -1.22 20.43 -13.92
C VAL A 291 0.24 20.73 -13.53
N GLU A 292 0.45 21.39 -12.39
CA GLU A 292 1.79 21.72 -11.90
C GLU A 292 2.54 20.48 -11.42
N ALA A 293 1.83 19.51 -10.83
CA ALA A 293 2.39 18.21 -10.49
C ALA A 293 2.85 17.45 -11.75
N ALA A 294 2.03 17.42 -12.81
CA ALA A 294 2.37 16.76 -14.06
C ALA A 294 3.58 17.41 -14.74
N LYS A 295 3.63 18.74 -14.83
CA LYS A 295 4.80 19.48 -15.35
C LYS A 295 6.08 19.20 -14.56
N LYS A 296 5.99 19.21 -13.22
CA LYS A 296 7.12 18.90 -12.34
C LYS A 296 7.67 17.50 -12.64
N MET A 297 6.78 16.57 -12.98
CA MET A 297 7.14 15.20 -13.32
C MET A 297 7.42 14.99 -14.81
N ARG A 298 7.30 16.02 -15.66
CA ARG A 298 7.52 15.94 -17.11
C ARG A 298 6.60 14.90 -17.78
N ILE A 299 5.32 14.90 -17.38
CA ILE A 299 4.26 14.02 -17.87
C ILE A 299 3.00 14.80 -18.26
N GLU A 300 3.12 16.11 -18.50
CA GLU A 300 2.02 16.99 -18.88
C GLU A 300 1.37 16.61 -20.22
N ASP A 301 2.10 15.89 -21.07
CA ASP A 301 1.59 15.29 -22.31
C ASP A 301 0.42 14.33 -22.05
N LEU A 302 0.35 13.72 -20.86
CA LEU A 302 -0.72 12.78 -20.49
C LEU A 302 -2.01 13.48 -20.03
N LEU A 303 -2.00 14.81 -19.86
CA LEU A 303 -3.20 15.56 -19.47
C LEU A 303 -4.18 15.79 -20.62
N SER A 304 -3.77 15.60 -21.87
CA SER A 304 -4.64 15.77 -23.04
C SER A 304 -5.75 14.73 -23.10
N SER A 305 -6.93 15.16 -23.56
CA SER A 305 -8.09 14.31 -23.78
C SER A 305 -8.03 13.66 -25.16
N ASP A 306 -7.09 12.73 -25.36
CA ASP A 306 -7.21 11.75 -26.45
C ASP A 306 -8.11 10.58 -26.01
#